data_AF-A0AAE2V8V5-F1
#
_entry.id   AF-A0AAE2V8V5-F1
#
_cell.length_a   1.000
_cell.length_b   1.000
_cell.length_c   1.000
_cell.angle_alpha   90.00
_cell.angle_beta   90.00
_cell.angle_gamma   90.00
#
_symmetry.space_group_name_H-M   'P 1'
#
loop_
_entity.id
_entity.type
_entity.pdbx_description
1 polymer ?
#
loop_
_entity_poly.entity_id
_entity_poly.type
_entity_poly.pdbx_seq_one_letter_code
_entity_poly.pdbx_strand_id
1 'polypeptide(L)'
;MELDGQVIVLILFVVISGIQWLIKKIQGKGQEGEVNESLEDIYDDFREEIRRRQTEVAGPPAPPPLPGSQPPPQPRPVVAVERAAPAAVPQQAIAIAPQTFKIKKPELSEEEKAAAERFQELLKSPGKRRRKRSASGHITARELLSNPESARQAVILHEVFGPPKSSTPGY
;
A
#
# COMPACT_ATOMS: atom_id res chain seq x y z
N MET A 1 51.21 21.89 -3.68
CA MET A 1 50.14 22.88 -3.48
C MET A 1 49.18 22.30 -2.47
N GLU A 2 49.42 22.55 -1.19
CA GLU A 2 48.46 22.21 -0.15
C GLU A 2 47.28 23.15 -0.31
N LEU A 3 46.10 22.60 -0.65
CA LEU A 3 44.88 23.40 -0.57
C LEU A 3 44.66 23.72 0.90
N ASP A 4 44.82 24.99 1.24
CA ASP A 4 44.56 25.49 2.57
C ASP A 4 43.13 25.11 2.98
N GLY A 5 42.99 24.44 4.12
CA GLY A 5 41.69 24.00 4.63
C GLY A 5 40.69 25.14 4.77
N GLN A 6 41.19 26.37 4.98
CA GLN A 6 40.36 27.57 5.00
C GLN A 6 39.69 27.86 3.66
N VAL A 7 40.38 27.63 2.54
CA VAL A 7 39.84 27.84 1.19
C VAL A 7 38.71 26.85 0.89
N ILE A 8 38.86 25.60 1.34
CA ILE A 8 37.81 24.57 1.19
C ILE A 8 36.55 24.96 1.98
N VAL A 9 36.70 25.47 3.21
CA VAL A 9 35.57 25.96 4.01
C VAL A 9 34.90 27.17 3.35
N LEU A 10 35.69 28.07 2.77
CA LEU A 10 35.18 29.26 2.09
C LEU A 10 34.38 28.89 0.83
N ILE A 11 34.87 27.93 0.03
CA ILE A 11 34.13 27.38 -1.11
C ILE A 11 32.83 26.72 -0.66
N LEU A 12 32.86 25.93 0.43
CA LEU A 12 31.66 25.29 0.97
C LEU A 12 30.61 26.32 1.38
N PHE A 13 31.02 27.40 2.05
CA PHE A 13 30.12 28.48 2.47
C PHE A 13 29.48 29.20 1.26
N VAL A 14 30.26 29.43 0.20
CA VAL A 14 29.76 30.03 -1.06
C VAL A 14 28.76 29.09 -1.74
N VAL A 15 29.05 27.79 -1.80
CA VAL A 15 28.14 26.80 -2.40
C VAL A 15 26.84 26.70 -1.62
N ILE A 16 26.89 26.61 -0.29
CA ILE A 16 25.70 26.56 0.57
C ILE A 16 24.88 27.84 0.42
N SER A 17 25.53 29.01 0.41
CA SER A 17 24.86 30.31 0.22
C SER A 17 24.18 30.42 -1.14
N GLY A 18 24.83 29.93 -2.21
CA GLY A 18 24.26 29.90 -3.56
C GLY A 18 23.03 28.98 -3.65
N ILE A 19 23.08 27.80 -3.03
CA ILE A 19 21.94 26.87 -2.98
C ILE A 19 20.80 27.47 -2.16
N GLN A 20 21.09 28.07 -1.00
CA GLN A 20 20.09 28.70 -0.14
C GLN A 20 19.40 29.87 -0.86
N TRP A 21 20.16 30.68 -1.60
CA TRP A 21 19.60 31.75 -2.44
C TRP A 21 18.73 31.20 -3.58
N LEU A 22 19.14 30.09 -4.21
CA LEU A 22 18.38 29.45 -5.29
C LEU A 22 17.04 28.91 -4.79
N ILE A 23 17.01 28.23 -3.64
CA ILE A 23 15.78 27.73 -3.01
C ILE A 23 14.87 28.91 -2.65
N LYS A 24 15.41 29.95 -2.02
CA LYS A 24 14.65 31.16 -1.65
C LYS A 24 14.12 31.91 -2.88
N LYS A 25 14.82 31.87 -4.02
CA LYS A 25 14.38 32.47 -5.28
C LYS A 25 13.21 31.71 -5.92
N ILE A 26 13.15 30.38 -5.73
CA ILE A 26 12.07 29.53 -6.24
C ILE A 26 10.85 29.60 -5.30
N GLN A 27 11.06 29.53 -3.98
CA GLN A 27 9.99 29.64 -2.98
C GLN A 27 9.36 31.03 -2.92
N GLY A 28 10.16 32.09 -3.04
CA GLY A 28 9.69 33.48 -2.97
C GLY A 28 8.81 33.94 -4.13
N LYS A 29 8.50 33.07 -5.10
CA LYS A 29 7.60 33.37 -6.22
C LYS A 29 6.17 32.82 -6.08
N GLY A 30 5.84 32.12 -5.00
CA GLY A 30 4.46 31.66 -4.75
C GLY A 30 4.33 30.46 -3.83
N GLN A 31 5.43 29.79 -3.47
CA GLN A 31 5.33 28.44 -2.91
C GLN A 31 5.04 28.40 -1.40
N GLU A 32 5.34 29.46 -0.65
CA GLU A 32 5.10 29.48 0.81
C GLU A 32 3.64 29.82 1.17
N GLY A 33 2.98 30.64 0.35
CA GLY A 33 1.55 30.94 0.48
C GLY A 33 0.68 29.83 -0.11
N GLU A 34 0.98 29.40 -1.33
CA GLU A 34 0.18 28.41 -2.06
C GLU A 34 0.22 27.01 -1.43
N VAL A 35 1.35 26.60 -0.83
CA VAL A 35 1.41 25.31 -0.08
C VAL A 35 0.64 25.40 1.23
N ASN A 36 0.63 26.55 1.90
CA ASN A 36 -0.09 26.73 3.14
C ASN A 36 -1.61 26.83 2.88
N GLU A 37 -2.00 27.61 1.87
CA GLU A 37 -3.38 27.69 1.35
C GLU A 37 -3.86 26.32 0.86
N SER A 38 -3.07 25.59 0.09
CA SER A 38 -3.43 24.24 -0.37
C SER A 38 -3.53 23.24 0.78
N LEU A 39 -2.73 23.37 1.85
CA LEU A 39 -2.83 22.48 3.02
C LEU A 39 -4.04 22.80 3.89
N GLU A 40 -4.37 24.08 4.02
CA GLU A 40 -5.57 24.57 4.71
C GLU A 40 -6.84 24.13 3.97
N ASP A 41 -6.84 24.21 2.63
CA ASP A 41 -7.93 23.76 1.76
C ASP A 41 -8.15 22.24 1.87
N ILE A 42 -7.07 21.45 1.92
CA ILE A 42 -7.15 20.00 2.17
C ILE A 42 -7.71 19.72 3.57
N TYR A 43 -7.29 20.48 4.59
CA TYR A 43 -7.77 20.29 5.95
C TYR A 43 -9.26 20.63 6.09
N ASP A 44 -9.71 21.69 5.40
CA ASP A 44 -11.10 22.10 5.38
C ASP A 44 -11.99 21.07 4.65
N ASP A 45 -11.53 20.48 3.55
CA ASP A 45 -12.23 19.38 2.87
C ASP A 45 -12.44 18.17 3.80
N PHE A 46 -11.41 17.79 4.59
CA PHE A 46 -11.55 16.74 5.60
C PHE A 46 -12.53 17.11 6.73
N ARG A 47 -12.55 18.38 7.16
CA ARG A 47 -13.51 18.87 8.17
C ARG A 47 -14.93 18.79 7.66
N GLU A 48 -15.16 19.17 6.40
CA GLU A 48 -16.46 19.09 5.75
C GLU A 48 -16.93 17.66 5.56
N GLU A 49 -16.03 16.76 5.18
CA GLU A 49 -16.32 15.33 5.03
C GLU A 49 -16.71 14.69 6.37
N ILE A 50 -16.02 15.02 7.47
CA ILE A 50 -16.39 14.56 8.82
C ILE A 50 -17.76 15.12 9.21
N ARG A 51 -18.02 16.41 8.95
CA ARG A 51 -19.31 17.03 9.24
C ARG A 51 -20.42 16.36 8.45
N ARG A 52 -20.21 16.10 7.16
CA ARG A 52 -21.17 15.44 6.28
C ARG A 52 -21.49 14.04 6.78
N ARG A 53 -20.49 13.24 7.14
CA ARG A 53 -20.68 11.91 7.74
C ARG A 53 -21.40 11.98 9.08
N GLN A 54 -21.08 12.94 9.92
CA GLN A 54 -21.78 13.12 11.20
C GLN A 54 -23.23 13.57 10.99
N THR A 55 -23.52 14.40 9.99
CA THR A 55 -24.89 14.89 9.71
C THR A 55 -25.72 13.85 8.95
N GLU A 56 -25.08 12.99 8.15
CA GLU A 56 -25.73 11.88 7.45
C GLU A 56 -26.01 10.70 8.40
N VAL A 57 -25.11 10.44 9.36
CA VAL A 57 -25.30 9.41 10.41
C VAL A 57 -26.21 9.93 11.53
N ALA A 58 -26.11 11.21 11.90
CA ALA A 58 -27.06 11.88 12.78
C ALA A 58 -28.16 12.53 11.94
N GLY A 59 -29.10 11.71 11.46
CA GLY A 59 -30.45 12.21 11.21
C GLY A 59 -30.99 13.03 12.40
N PRO A 60 -32.10 13.78 12.23
CA PRO A 60 -32.53 14.87 13.11
C PRO A 60 -32.44 14.50 14.60
N PRO A 61 -32.08 15.46 15.49
CA PRO A 61 -31.69 15.20 16.87
C PRO A 61 -32.67 14.24 17.53
N ALA A 62 -32.18 13.06 17.89
CA ALA A 62 -32.97 12.07 18.59
C ALA A 62 -33.56 12.71 19.84
N PRO A 63 -34.88 12.58 20.09
CA PRO A 63 -35.49 13.09 21.31
C PRO A 63 -34.80 12.44 22.53
N PRO A 64 -34.78 13.13 23.69
CA PRO A 64 -34.04 12.67 24.86
C PRO A 64 -34.40 11.24 25.25
N PRO A 65 -33.42 10.44 25.73
CA PRO A 65 -33.61 9.02 25.95
C PRO A 65 -34.71 8.77 26.98
N LEU A 66 -35.75 8.04 26.56
CA LEU A 66 -36.72 7.45 27.48
C LEU A 66 -36.00 6.41 28.36
N PRO A 67 -36.24 6.38 29.68
CA PRO A 67 -35.59 5.44 30.58
C PRO A 67 -36.08 4.02 30.25
N GLY A 68 -35.24 3.19 29.62
CA GLY A 68 -35.53 1.74 29.51
C GLY A 68 -34.91 0.95 28.36
N SER A 69 -34.21 1.55 27.41
CA SER A 69 -33.69 0.78 26.25
C SER A 69 -32.27 0.24 26.51
N GLN A 70 -32.19 -1.05 26.87
CA GLN A 70 -30.95 -1.80 27.07
C GLN A 70 -30.27 -2.10 25.71
N PRO A 71 -28.93 -2.00 25.59
CA PRO A 71 -28.22 -2.30 24.35
C PRO A 71 -28.20 -3.81 24.03
N PRO A 72 -28.14 -4.21 22.74
CA PRO A 72 -28.15 -5.62 22.33
C PRO A 72 -26.90 -6.38 22.82
N PRO A 73 -27.02 -7.68 23.17
CA PRO A 73 -25.93 -8.45 23.75
C PRO A 73 -24.85 -8.80 22.71
N GLN A 74 -23.58 -8.56 23.07
CA GLN A 74 -22.42 -9.01 22.32
C GLN A 74 -22.26 -10.55 22.42
N PRO A 75 -21.83 -11.24 21.34
CA PRO A 75 -21.62 -12.68 21.39
C PRO A 75 -20.38 -13.04 22.22
N ARG A 76 -20.56 -13.89 23.23
CA ARG A 76 -19.50 -14.44 24.08
C ARG A 76 -18.76 -15.60 23.39
N PRO A 77 -17.46 -15.83 23.68
CA PRO A 77 -16.73 -16.98 23.17
C PRO A 77 -17.14 -18.24 23.93
N VAL A 78 -17.61 -19.27 23.22
CA VAL A 78 -17.95 -20.58 23.79
C VAL A 78 -16.68 -21.42 23.95
N VAL A 79 -16.24 -21.57 25.20
CA VAL A 79 -15.29 -22.61 25.63
C VAL A 79 -16.09 -23.87 25.97
N ALA A 80 -15.57 -25.01 25.53
CA ALA A 80 -16.13 -26.37 25.54
C ALA A 80 -16.56 -26.89 26.92
N VAL A 81 -17.55 -27.81 26.96
CA VAL A 81 -17.56 -29.09 27.73
C VAL A 81 -18.69 -30.01 27.20
N GLU A 82 -18.27 -31.14 26.59
CA GLU A 82 -18.66 -32.53 26.87
C GLU A 82 -20.16 -32.94 27.02
N ARG A 83 -20.67 -33.74 26.07
CA ARG A 83 -21.74 -34.73 26.34
C ARG A 83 -21.74 -35.90 25.33
N ALA A 84 -21.51 -37.10 25.87
CA ALA A 84 -21.80 -38.48 25.43
C ALA A 84 -22.17 -38.82 23.97
N ALA A 85 -21.50 -39.83 23.42
CA ALA A 85 -21.77 -40.52 22.15
C ALA A 85 -22.86 -41.63 22.27
N PRO A 86 -23.24 -42.37 21.20
CA PRO A 86 -23.62 -41.97 19.84
C PRO A 86 -24.95 -42.62 19.36
N ALA A 87 -25.69 -42.00 18.43
CA ALA A 87 -26.72 -42.69 17.63
C ALA A 87 -26.38 -42.56 16.14
N ALA A 88 -26.43 -43.71 15.47
CA ALA A 88 -25.85 -43.98 14.16
C ALA A 88 -26.46 -43.16 13.01
N VAL A 89 -25.59 -42.47 12.26
CA VAL A 89 -25.81 -42.12 10.86
C VAL A 89 -24.52 -42.50 10.13
N PRO A 90 -24.55 -43.28 9.03
CA PRO A 90 -23.32 -43.64 8.33
C PRO A 90 -22.77 -42.41 7.60
N GLN A 91 -21.93 -41.65 8.29
CA GLN A 91 -20.98 -40.73 7.69
C GLN A 91 -20.05 -41.57 6.83
N GLN A 92 -20.15 -41.42 5.51
CA GLN A 92 -19.12 -41.85 4.59
C GLN A 92 -17.82 -41.16 5.01
N ALA A 93 -16.99 -41.90 5.73
CA ALA A 93 -15.65 -41.51 6.08
C ALA A 93 -14.84 -41.47 4.79
N ILE A 94 -14.78 -40.30 4.15
CA ILE A 94 -13.61 -39.98 3.34
C ILE A 94 -12.50 -39.76 4.36
N ALA A 95 -11.81 -40.85 4.70
CA ALA A 95 -10.57 -40.78 5.44
C ALA A 95 -9.59 -39.99 4.58
N ILE A 96 -9.48 -38.68 4.84
CA ILE A 96 -8.39 -37.86 4.33
C ILE A 96 -7.17 -38.31 5.14
N ALA A 97 -6.54 -39.40 4.69
CA ALA A 97 -5.21 -39.75 5.14
C ALA A 97 -4.33 -38.51 4.93
N PRO A 98 -3.48 -38.12 5.90
CA PRO A 98 -2.53 -37.04 5.70
C PRO A 98 -1.61 -37.47 4.56
N GLN A 99 -1.85 -36.91 3.37
CA GLN A 99 -0.96 -37.08 2.23
C GLN A 99 0.32 -36.35 2.61
N THR A 100 1.30 -37.11 3.10
CA THR A 100 2.65 -36.63 3.35
C THR A 100 3.21 -36.17 2.00
N PHE A 101 3.04 -34.88 1.70
CA PHE A 101 3.65 -34.22 0.55
C PHE A 101 5.16 -34.32 0.72
N LYS A 102 5.77 -35.33 0.10
CA LYS A 102 7.22 -35.40 0.02
C LYS A 102 7.64 -34.32 -0.97
N ILE A 103 8.05 -33.17 -0.45
CA ILE A 103 8.65 -32.08 -1.20
C ILE A 103 9.92 -32.66 -1.83
N LYS A 104 9.81 -33.07 -3.11
CA LYS A 104 10.98 -33.44 -3.90
C LYS A 104 11.79 -32.17 -4.07
N LYS A 105 13.06 -32.22 -3.69
CA LYS A 105 14.00 -31.12 -3.99
C LYS A 105 13.99 -30.96 -5.51
N PRO A 106 13.75 -29.75 -6.05
CA PRO A 106 13.77 -29.54 -7.49
C PRO A 106 15.18 -29.87 -7.99
N GLU A 107 15.31 -30.93 -8.76
CA GLU A 107 16.54 -31.24 -9.49
C GLU A 107 16.62 -30.27 -10.66
N LEU A 108 17.39 -29.20 -10.46
CA LEU A 108 17.60 -28.18 -11.48
C LEU A 108 18.30 -28.80 -12.68
N SER A 109 17.67 -28.68 -13.86
CA SER A 109 18.27 -29.00 -15.14
C SER A 109 19.56 -28.18 -15.34
N GLU A 110 20.50 -28.68 -16.14
CA GLU A 110 21.78 -27.98 -16.41
C GLU A 110 21.55 -26.56 -16.94
N GLU A 111 20.49 -26.38 -17.74
CA GLU A 111 20.07 -25.08 -18.26
C GLU A 111 19.54 -24.14 -17.16
N GLU A 112 18.81 -24.67 -16.18
CA GLU A 112 18.29 -23.89 -15.05
C GLU A 112 19.40 -23.47 -14.10
N LYS A 113 20.41 -24.32 -13.90
CA LYS A 113 21.63 -23.97 -13.13
C LYS A 113 22.40 -22.85 -13.82
N ALA A 114 22.62 -22.95 -15.13
CA ALA A 114 23.28 -21.90 -15.90
C ALA A 114 22.49 -20.57 -15.87
N ALA A 115 21.16 -20.62 -15.88
CA ALA A 115 20.31 -19.44 -15.74
C ALA A 115 20.42 -18.82 -14.33
N ALA A 116 20.47 -19.64 -13.28
CA ALA A 116 20.62 -19.19 -11.90
C ALA A 116 21.98 -18.53 -11.66
N GLU A 117 23.05 -19.07 -12.23
CA GLU A 117 24.39 -18.47 -12.17
C GLU A 117 24.44 -17.11 -12.89
N ARG A 118 23.88 -17.01 -14.10
CA ARG A 118 23.74 -15.72 -14.81
C ARG A 118 22.97 -14.70 -14.00
N PHE A 119 21.91 -15.11 -13.31
CA PHE A 119 21.15 -14.22 -12.43
C PHE A 119 21.98 -13.76 -11.23
N GLN A 120 22.74 -14.66 -10.60
CA GLN A 120 23.64 -14.28 -9.50
C GLN A 120 24.75 -13.34 -9.95
N GLU A 121 25.32 -13.53 -11.15
CA GLU A 121 26.32 -12.62 -11.71
C GLU A 121 25.75 -11.21 -11.95
N LEU A 122 24.51 -11.12 -12.44
CA LEU A 122 23.81 -9.85 -12.59
C LEU A 122 23.59 -9.14 -11.25
N LEU A 123 23.29 -9.89 -10.18
CA LEU A 123 23.15 -9.36 -8.81
C LEU A 123 24.49 -8.94 -8.20
N LYS A 124 25.58 -9.67 -8.49
CA LYS A 124 26.94 -9.36 -8.00
C LYS A 124 27.58 -8.17 -8.69
N SER A 125 27.10 -7.77 -9.88
CA SER A 125 27.54 -6.53 -10.53
C SER A 125 26.92 -5.31 -9.81
N PRO A 126 27.68 -4.49 -9.06
CA PRO A 126 27.12 -3.37 -8.30
C PRO A 126 26.87 -2.13 -9.17
N GLY A 127 26.96 -2.24 -10.50
CA GLY A 127 26.93 -1.08 -11.39
C GLY A 127 26.06 -1.34 -12.60
N LYS A 128 24.80 -0.88 -12.55
CA LYS A 128 23.97 -0.39 -13.68
C LYS A 128 22.46 -0.72 -13.62
N ARG A 129 21.83 -0.97 -12.47
CA ARG A 129 20.33 -1.03 -12.44
C ARG A 129 19.62 -0.31 -11.29
N ARG A 130 20.25 0.68 -10.67
CA ARG A 130 19.50 1.80 -10.06
C ARG A 130 19.49 2.97 -11.03
N ARG A 131 18.92 2.76 -12.22
CA ARG A 131 18.35 3.91 -12.94
C ARG A 131 17.28 4.45 -11.99
N LYS A 132 17.48 5.70 -11.57
CA LYS A 132 16.55 6.54 -10.82
C LYS A 132 15.14 5.98 -10.98
N ARG A 133 14.54 5.49 -9.89
CA ARG A 133 13.08 5.51 -9.76
C ARG A 133 12.73 6.98 -9.87
N SER A 134 12.52 7.42 -11.10
CA SER A 134 11.87 8.68 -11.43
C SER A 134 10.64 8.72 -10.53
N ALA A 135 10.34 9.86 -9.94
CA ALA A 135 9.14 10.10 -9.14
C ALA A 135 7.83 10.01 -9.98
N SER A 136 7.88 9.31 -11.11
CA SER A 136 6.80 8.82 -11.95
C SER A 136 7.16 7.40 -12.38
N GLY A 137 7.22 6.48 -11.41
CA GLY A 137 7.39 5.07 -11.70
C GLY A 137 6.09 4.52 -12.26
N HIS A 138 6.07 4.12 -13.53
CA HIS A 138 5.05 3.21 -14.03
C HIS A 138 5.13 1.92 -13.20
N ILE A 139 4.36 1.85 -12.11
CA ILE A 139 4.12 0.60 -11.41
C ILE A 139 3.37 -0.26 -12.42
N THR A 140 3.95 -1.39 -12.79
CA THR A 140 3.30 -2.26 -13.77
C THR A 140 1.98 -2.77 -13.18
N ALA A 141 0.96 -2.99 -14.02
CA ALA A 141 -0.30 -3.57 -13.56
C ALA A 141 -0.07 -4.90 -12.81
N ARG A 142 0.94 -5.67 -13.23
CA ARG A 142 1.36 -6.91 -12.53
C ARG A 142 1.87 -6.65 -11.11
N GLU A 143 2.63 -5.58 -10.91
CA GLU A 143 3.14 -5.20 -9.59
C GLU A 143 2.02 -4.65 -8.69
N LEU A 144 1.09 -3.84 -9.23
CA LEU A 144 -0.10 -3.39 -8.49
C LEU A 144 -1.04 -4.55 -8.13
N LEU A 145 -1.26 -5.51 -9.05
CA LEU A 145 -2.13 -6.67 -8.83
C LEU A 145 -1.44 -7.79 -8.03
N SER A 146 -0.16 -7.65 -7.70
CA SER A 146 0.53 -8.64 -6.86
C SER A 146 0.09 -8.55 -5.39
N ASN A 147 -0.44 -7.39 -4.96
CA ASN A 147 -1.08 -7.23 -3.67
C ASN A 147 -2.55 -7.70 -3.73
N PRO A 148 -3.00 -8.64 -2.87
CA PRO A 148 -4.38 -9.14 -2.88
C PRO A 148 -5.43 -8.05 -2.60
N GLU A 149 -5.08 -6.99 -1.87
CA GLU A 149 -5.99 -5.87 -1.60
C GLU A 149 -6.21 -5.03 -2.87
N SER A 150 -5.12 -4.64 -3.52
CA SER A 150 -5.14 -3.85 -4.76
C SER A 150 -5.81 -4.60 -5.91
N ALA A 151 -5.66 -5.93 -5.97
CA ALA A 151 -6.38 -6.77 -6.92
C ALA A 151 -7.91 -6.70 -6.74
N ARG A 152 -8.41 -6.73 -5.49
CA ARG A 152 -9.85 -6.58 -5.22
C ARG A 152 -10.37 -5.21 -5.60
N GLN A 153 -9.62 -4.16 -5.26
CA GLN A 153 -9.97 -2.79 -5.64
C GLN A 153 -10.03 -2.62 -7.16
N ALA A 154 -9.08 -3.21 -7.89
CA ALA A 154 -9.10 -3.17 -9.36
C ALA A 154 -10.35 -3.84 -9.96
N VAL A 155 -10.83 -4.95 -9.38
CA VAL A 155 -12.08 -5.60 -9.81
C VAL A 155 -13.29 -4.69 -9.57
N ILE A 156 -13.41 -4.09 -8.39
CA ILE A 156 -14.52 -3.18 -8.06
C ILE A 156 -14.50 -1.95 -8.96
N LEU A 157 -13.31 -1.35 -9.17
CA LEU A 157 -13.16 -0.21 -10.06
C LEU A 157 -13.55 -0.57 -11.49
N HIS A 158 -13.19 -1.76 -11.96
CA HIS A 158 -13.60 -2.25 -13.28
C HIS A 158 -15.12 -2.49 -13.37
N GLU A 159 -15.78 -2.90 -12.29
CA GLU A 159 -17.24 -3.08 -12.25
C GLU A 159 -17.98 -1.74 -12.27
N VAL A 160 -17.48 -0.74 -11.53
CA VAL A 160 -18.09 0.60 -11.42
C VAL A 160 -17.86 1.44 -12.68
N PHE A 161 -16.65 1.42 -13.22
CA PHE A 161 -16.24 2.30 -14.32
C PHE A 161 -16.19 1.61 -15.69
N GLY A 162 -16.31 0.27 -15.72
CA GLY A 162 -16.13 -0.51 -16.93
C GLY A 162 -14.68 -0.60 -17.39
N PRO A 163 -14.43 -1.14 -18.60
CA PRO A 163 -13.11 -1.20 -19.18
C PRO A 163 -12.54 0.22 -19.39
N PRO A 164 -11.23 0.41 -19.18
CA PRO A 164 -10.62 1.74 -19.28
C PRO A 164 -10.77 2.30 -20.69
N LYS A 165 -11.00 3.61 -20.81
CA LYS A 165 -11.09 4.33 -22.10
C LYS A 165 -9.84 4.14 -23.00
N SER A 166 -8.71 3.74 -22.43
CA SER A 166 -7.49 3.45 -23.19
C SER A 166 -7.45 2.03 -23.79
N SER A 167 -8.32 1.12 -23.37
CA SER A 167 -8.40 -0.25 -23.93
C SER A 167 -9.42 -0.39 -25.05
N THR A 168 -10.16 0.68 -25.41
CA THR A 168 -10.96 0.66 -26.64
C THR A 168 -10.00 0.70 -27.83
N PRO A 169 -9.89 -0.36 -28.64
CA PRO A 169 -9.15 -0.28 -29.89
C PRO A 169 -9.85 0.77 -30.76
N GLY A 170 -9.14 1.88 -31.03
CA GLY A 170 -9.59 2.86 -31.99
C GLY A 170 -9.76 2.17 -33.34
N TYR A 171 -11.00 2.14 -33.83
CA TYR A 171 -11.31 1.94 -35.23
C TYR A 171 -11.16 3.27 -35.97
#